data_AF-A0A0G2EVJ6-F1
#
_entry.id   AF-A0A0G2EVJ6-F1
#
_cell.length_a   1.000
_cell.length_b   1.000
_cell.length_c   1.000
_cell.angle_alpha   90.00
_cell.angle_beta   90.00
_cell.angle_gamma   90.00
#
_symmetry.space_group_name_H-M   'P 1'
#
loop_
_entity.id
_entity.type
_entity.pdbx_description
1 polymer ?
#
loop_
_entity_poly.entity_id
_entity_poly.type
_entity_poly.pdbx_seq_one_letter_code
_entity_poly.pdbx_strand_id
1 'polypeptide(L)'
;MAALQVKLEDRRQQDASMKEVREVLEREWEEVQRPVREKLGAYADEITNRDWMDGRSLSKDNCPQFAADLLIEIRSRFYADLAVEDEDTLAAGQEIREDPPTGPPTRRLLLENMKWVFDNKIKPLTEQFRKELFLCNGEGCEGNPKWYGFEGIIQHYGAKHTTAFSVGNVVVCWKEADWPEEPPFHPDPSKARYGFYNGYPSSSMASQVPAANRAYIRSSWG
;
A
#
# COMPACT_ATOMS: atom_id res chain seq x y z
N MET A 1 0.50 -44.30 31.32
CA MET A 1 1.45 -43.21 31.00
C MET A 1 2.10 -43.36 29.61
N ALA A 2 2.43 -44.57 29.15
CA ALA A 2 3.03 -44.79 27.81
C ALA A 2 2.15 -44.36 26.62
N ALA A 3 0.84 -44.65 26.63
CA ALA A 3 -0.06 -44.29 25.51
C ALA A 3 -0.24 -42.77 25.29
N LEU A 4 -0.07 -41.96 26.34
CA LEU A 4 -0.08 -40.50 26.25
C LEU A 4 1.23 -39.96 25.65
N GLN A 5 2.36 -40.61 25.97
CA GLN A 5 3.67 -40.26 25.41
C GLN A 5 3.72 -40.58 23.91
N VAL A 6 3.19 -41.73 23.47
CA VAL A 6 3.12 -42.07 22.03
C VAL A 6 2.25 -41.06 21.26
N LYS A 7 1.06 -40.69 21.77
CA LYS A 7 0.22 -39.69 21.10
C LYS A 7 0.85 -38.30 21.01
N LEU A 8 1.66 -37.90 22.00
CA LEU A 8 2.38 -36.64 21.97
C LEU A 8 3.54 -36.69 20.97
N GLU A 9 4.25 -37.80 20.89
CA GLU A 9 5.35 -37.99 19.95
C GLU A 9 4.85 -38.08 18.50
N ASP A 10 3.74 -38.77 18.26
CA ASP A 10 3.06 -38.81 16.94
C ASP A 10 2.61 -37.41 16.51
N ARG A 11 2.02 -36.62 17.42
CA ARG A 11 1.64 -35.23 17.12
C ARG A 11 2.87 -34.37 16.81
N ARG A 12 3.97 -34.53 17.56
CA ARG A 12 5.22 -33.80 17.30
C ARG A 12 5.84 -34.16 15.96
N GLN A 13 5.81 -35.44 15.57
CA GLN A 13 6.28 -35.90 14.26
C GLN A 13 5.40 -35.36 13.12
N GLN A 14 4.07 -35.34 13.30
CA GLN A 14 3.14 -34.71 12.36
C GLN A 14 3.39 -33.20 12.22
N ASP A 15 3.54 -32.48 13.33
CA ASP A 15 3.81 -31.04 13.32
C ASP A 15 5.17 -30.74 12.66
N ALA A 16 6.20 -31.56 12.91
CA ALA A 16 7.50 -31.43 12.27
C ALA A 16 7.43 -31.68 10.75
N SER A 17 6.72 -32.72 10.32
CA SER A 17 6.52 -33.03 8.90
C SER A 17 5.71 -31.94 8.19
N MET A 18 4.64 -31.43 8.81
CA MET A 18 3.86 -30.31 8.26
C MET A 18 4.68 -29.03 8.15
N LYS A 19 5.55 -28.77 9.13
CA LYS A 19 6.46 -27.63 9.09
C LYS A 19 7.46 -27.75 7.94
N GLU A 20 8.06 -28.92 7.74
CA GLU A 20 8.98 -29.16 6.62
C GLU A 20 8.29 -28.97 5.27
N VAL A 21 7.08 -29.52 5.09
CA VAL A 21 6.27 -29.32 3.87
C VAL A 21 6.00 -27.84 3.64
N ARG A 22 5.64 -27.09 4.69
CA ARG A 22 5.41 -25.64 4.59
C ARG A 22 6.67 -24.88 4.17
N GLU A 23 7.83 -25.23 4.72
CA GLU A 23 9.10 -24.59 4.37
C GLU A 23 9.52 -24.88 2.92
N VAL A 24 9.26 -26.10 2.44
CA VAL A 24 9.48 -26.45 1.01
C VAL A 24 8.57 -25.62 0.12
N LEU A 25 7.26 -25.57 0.41
CA LEU A 25 6.30 -24.78 -0.37
C LEU A 25 6.63 -23.28 -0.35
N GLU A 26 7.09 -22.77 0.79
CA GLU A 26 7.51 -21.37 0.90
C GLU A 26 8.74 -21.07 0.03
N ARG A 27 9.73 -21.97 0.04
CA ARG A 27 10.92 -21.82 -0.82
C ARG A 27 10.56 -21.90 -2.30
N GLU A 28 9.73 -22.86 -2.69
CA GLU A 28 9.27 -22.97 -4.08
C GLU A 28 8.51 -21.72 -4.51
N TRP A 29 7.67 -21.17 -3.63
CA TRP A 29 6.97 -19.91 -3.88
C TRP A 29 7.97 -18.77 -4.11
N GLU A 30 9.01 -18.65 -3.26
CA GLU A 30 10.04 -17.61 -3.39
C GLU A 30 10.84 -17.74 -4.68
N GLU A 31 11.20 -18.96 -5.08
CA GLU A 31 11.92 -19.23 -6.33
C GLU A 31 11.10 -18.85 -7.56
N VAL A 32 9.79 -19.15 -7.58
CA VAL A 32 8.88 -18.76 -8.66
C VAL A 32 8.69 -17.24 -8.72
N GLN A 33 8.69 -16.57 -7.57
CA GLN A 33 8.48 -15.13 -7.47
C GLN A 33 9.76 -14.30 -7.64
N ARG A 34 10.94 -14.93 -7.58
CA ARG A 34 12.23 -14.24 -7.74
C ARG A 34 12.31 -13.44 -9.04
N PRO A 35 11.98 -13.98 -10.23
CA PRO A 35 12.05 -13.20 -11.48
C PRO A 35 11.12 -11.98 -11.46
N VAL A 36 9.94 -12.09 -10.83
CA VAL A 36 9.01 -10.95 -10.66
C VAL A 36 9.67 -9.89 -9.78
N ARG A 37 10.24 -10.27 -8.64
CA ARG A 37 10.95 -9.35 -7.73
C ARG A 37 12.15 -8.68 -8.40
N GLU A 38 12.92 -9.42 -9.19
CA GLU A 38 14.05 -8.88 -9.96
C GLU A 38 13.56 -7.82 -10.98
N LYS A 39 12.51 -8.12 -11.73
CA LYS A 39 11.88 -7.18 -12.69
C LYS A 39 11.39 -5.91 -11.99
N LEU A 40 10.65 -6.05 -10.89
CA LEU A 40 10.18 -4.90 -10.09
C LEU A 40 11.33 -4.11 -9.46
N GLY A 41 12.39 -4.80 -9.04
CA GLY A 41 13.58 -4.18 -8.49
C GLY A 41 14.30 -3.32 -9.53
N ALA A 42 14.44 -3.82 -10.76
CA ALA A 42 15.02 -3.07 -11.86
C ALA A 42 14.20 -1.82 -12.20
N TYR A 43 12.86 -1.94 -12.25
CA TYR A 43 11.99 -0.77 -12.44
C TYR A 43 12.19 0.28 -11.35
N ALA A 44 12.22 -0.16 -10.08
CA ALA A 44 12.40 0.75 -8.95
C ALA A 44 13.74 1.49 -9.03
N ASP A 45 14.83 0.78 -9.36
CA ASP A 45 16.16 1.36 -9.47
C ASP A 45 16.23 2.38 -10.62
N GLU A 46 15.63 2.06 -11.77
CA GLU A 46 15.57 2.96 -12.92
C GLU A 46 14.78 4.24 -12.64
N ILE A 47 13.58 4.13 -12.05
CA ILE A 47 12.75 5.29 -11.70
C ILE A 47 13.45 6.15 -10.64
N THR A 48 14.04 5.52 -9.63
CA THR A 48 14.76 6.24 -8.56
C THR A 48 15.98 6.98 -9.09
N ASN A 49 16.70 6.40 -10.04
CA ASN A 49 17.83 7.07 -10.69
C ASN A 49 17.37 8.25 -11.56
N ARG A 50 16.37 8.00 -12.42
CA ARG A 50 15.85 8.95 -13.40
C ARG A 50 15.26 10.20 -12.75
N ASP A 51 14.42 10.03 -11.74
CA ASP A 51 13.59 11.13 -11.22
C ASP A 51 14.03 11.62 -9.84
N TRP A 52 14.73 10.79 -9.06
CA TRP A 52 15.01 11.04 -7.64
C TRP A 52 16.51 11.16 -7.32
N MET A 53 17.34 11.32 -8.36
CA MET A 53 18.80 11.42 -8.25
C MET A 53 19.38 10.30 -7.36
N ASP A 54 18.90 9.07 -7.56
CA ASP A 54 19.34 7.91 -6.77
C ASP A 54 19.09 8.11 -5.26
N GLY A 55 17.92 8.65 -4.94
CA GLY A 55 17.47 8.97 -3.58
C GLY A 55 18.11 10.21 -2.95
N ARG A 56 19.08 10.87 -3.59
CA ARG A 56 19.77 12.05 -3.02
C ARG A 56 18.90 13.29 -2.94
N SER A 57 17.84 13.39 -3.73
CA SER A 57 16.87 14.49 -3.65
C SER A 57 15.82 14.30 -2.56
N LEU A 58 15.84 13.16 -1.85
CA LEU A 58 14.82 12.84 -0.86
C LEU A 58 14.97 13.66 0.42
N SER A 59 13.82 14.01 0.96
CA SER A 59 13.66 14.81 2.15
C SER A 59 12.41 14.36 2.89
N LYS A 60 12.21 14.90 4.09
CA LYS A 60 11.02 14.63 4.91
C LYS A 60 9.70 15.03 4.23
N ASP A 61 9.74 16.03 3.36
CA ASP A 61 8.51 16.57 2.75
C ASP A 61 8.14 15.85 1.46
N ASN A 62 9.12 15.38 0.67
CA ASN A 62 8.87 14.70 -0.61
C ASN A 62 8.91 13.17 -0.54
N CYS A 63 9.41 12.55 0.54
CA CYS A 63 9.44 11.09 0.65
C CYS A 63 8.07 10.39 0.57
N PRO A 64 6.93 10.99 1.00
CA PRO A 64 5.61 10.41 0.73
C PRO A 64 5.27 10.37 -0.75
N GLN A 65 5.60 11.44 -1.49
CA GLN A 65 5.35 11.54 -2.93
C GLN A 65 6.21 10.51 -3.68
N PHE A 66 7.50 10.42 -3.34
CA PHE A 66 8.39 9.40 -3.88
C PHE A 66 7.83 7.99 -3.72
N ALA A 67 7.37 7.63 -2.52
CA ALA A 67 6.83 6.31 -2.27
C ALA A 67 5.55 6.02 -3.07
N ALA A 68 4.68 7.02 -3.25
CA ALA A 68 3.47 6.89 -4.05
C ALA A 68 3.79 6.73 -5.55
N ASP A 69 4.61 7.64 -6.09
CA ASP A 69 5.00 7.67 -7.50
C ASP A 69 5.68 6.35 -7.90
N LEU A 70 6.62 5.87 -7.08
CA LEU A 70 7.37 4.65 -7.37
C LEU A 70 6.43 3.43 -7.47
N LEU A 71 5.52 3.25 -6.53
CA LEU A 71 4.59 2.11 -6.54
C LEU A 71 3.58 2.19 -7.69
N ILE A 72 3.11 3.39 -8.02
CA ILE A 72 2.17 3.61 -9.14
C ILE A 72 2.87 3.33 -10.48
N GLU A 73 4.05 3.88 -10.70
CA GLU A 73 4.78 3.71 -11.96
C GLU A 73 5.26 2.27 -12.15
N ILE A 74 5.74 1.60 -11.10
CA ILE A 74 6.11 0.17 -11.15
C ILE A 74 4.93 -0.68 -11.63
N ARG A 75 3.73 -0.44 -11.09
CA ARG A 75 2.53 -1.17 -11.53
C ARG A 75 2.22 -0.88 -13.00
N SER A 76 2.20 0.39 -13.38
CA SER A 76 1.89 0.81 -14.76
C SER A 76 2.87 0.17 -15.75
N ARG A 77 4.16 0.22 -15.44
CA ARG A 77 5.21 -0.35 -16.29
C ARG A 77 5.14 -1.87 -16.36
N PHE A 78 4.87 -2.55 -15.25
CA PHE A 78 4.73 -4.01 -15.25
C PHE A 78 3.67 -4.49 -16.23
N TYR A 79 2.47 -3.89 -16.21
CA TYR A 79 1.40 -4.27 -17.13
C TYR A 79 1.62 -3.78 -18.57
N ALA A 80 2.30 -2.64 -18.76
CA ALA A 80 2.70 -2.18 -20.09
C ALA A 80 3.71 -3.15 -20.74
N ASP A 81 4.74 -3.57 -20.01
CA ASP A 81 5.71 -4.54 -20.50
C ASP A 81 5.07 -5.90 -20.78
N LEU A 82 4.12 -6.35 -19.94
CA LEU A 82 3.34 -7.57 -20.22
C LEU A 82 2.53 -7.45 -21.51
N ALA A 83 1.90 -6.30 -21.79
CA ALA A 83 1.14 -6.10 -23.02
C ALA A 83 2.06 -6.18 -24.26
N VAL A 84 3.27 -5.61 -24.18
CA VAL A 84 4.27 -5.71 -25.26
C VAL A 84 4.75 -7.15 -25.44
N GLU A 85 5.07 -7.86 -24.34
CA GLU A 85 5.45 -9.28 -24.37
C GLU A 85 4.35 -10.14 -25.02
N ASP A 86 3.08 -9.85 -24.75
CA ASP A 86 1.95 -10.56 -25.32
C ASP A 86 1.79 -10.28 -26.82
N GLU A 87 1.94 -9.03 -27.25
CA GLU A 87 1.93 -8.65 -28.67
C GLU A 87 3.05 -9.36 -29.45
N ASP A 88 4.27 -9.39 -28.91
CA ASP A 88 5.41 -10.08 -29.51
C ASP A 88 5.20 -11.60 -29.59
N THR A 89 4.63 -12.20 -28.53
CA THR A 89 4.31 -13.63 -28.47
C THR A 89 3.28 -14.01 -29.54
N LEU A 90 2.22 -13.22 -29.67
CA LEU A 90 1.19 -13.41 -30.69
C LEU A 90 1.75 -13.20 -32.11
N ALA A 91 2.61 -12.19 -32.31
CA ALA A 91 3.28 -11.94 -33.59
C ALA A 91 4.22 -13.09 -34.00
N ALA A 92 4.83 -13.77 -33.02
CA ALA A 92 5.61 -14.99 -33.23
C ALA A 92 4.74 -16.25 -33.48
N GLY A 93 3.41 -16.13 -33.44
CA GLY A 93 2.47 -17.25 -33.60
C GLY A 93 2.44 -18.20 -32.40
N GLN A 94 2.87 -17.74 -31.22
CA GLN A 94 2.88 -18.51 -29.98
C GLN A 94 1.67 -18.15 -29.12
N GLU A 95 1.27 -19.07 -28.24
CA GLU A 95 0.21 -18.82 -27.25
C GLU A 95 0.78 -18.04 -26.05
N ILE A 96 -0.01 -17.09 -25.53
CA ILE A 96 0.35 -16.32 -24.34
C ILE A 96 0.42 -17.28 -23.15
N ARG A 97 1.54 -17.23 -22.41
CA ARG A 97 1.69 -18.04 -21.19
C ARG A 97 0.66 -17.61 -20.15
N GLU A 98 -0.16 -18.54 -19.68
CA GLU A 98 -1.04 -18.30 -18.54
C GLU A 98 -0.36 -18.65 -17.21
N ASP A 99 -0.79 -18.00 -16.13
CA ASP A 99 -0.36 -18.37 -14.79
C ASP A 99 -0.97 -19.73 -14.39
N PRO A 100 -0.22 -20.58 -13.65
CA PRO A 100 -0.72 -21.88 -13.24
C PRO A 100 -1.93 -21.74 -12.29
N PRO A 101 -2.94 -22.63 -12.39
CA PRO A 101 -4.15 -22.54 -11.56
C PRO A 101 -3.89 -22.77 -10.07
N THR A 102 -2.81 -23.49 -9.72
CA THR A 102 -2.46 -23.87 -8.35
C THR A 102 -1.05 -23.44 -7.94
N GLY A 103 -0.53 -22.34 -8.52
CA GLY A 103 0.81 -21.85 -8.22
C GLY A 103 0.89 -20.33 -8.07
N PRO A 104 2.06 -19.79 -7.66
CA PRO A 104 2.26 -18.36 -7.52
C PRO A 104 2.14 -17.67 -8.89
N PRO A 105 1.25 -16.68 -9.06
CA PRO A 105 1.09 -16.00 -10.33
C PRO A 105 2.32 -15.12 -10.62
N THR A 106 2.75 -15.12 -11.88
CA THR A 106 3.92 -14.36 -12.36
C THR A 106 3.53 -13.23 -13.30
N ARG A 107 2.30 -13.24 -13.81
CA ARG A 107 1.75 -12.24 -14.74
C ARG A 107 0.74 -11.31 -14.06
N ARG A 108 0.63 -11.40 -12.73
CA ARG A 108 -0.15 -10.51 -11.89
C ARG A 108 0.73 -9.99 -10.77
N LEU A 109 0.48 -8.75 -10.34
CA LEU A 109 1.11 -8.20 -9.15
C LEU A 109 0.28 -8.54 -7.92
N LEU A 110 0.91 -9.14 -6.93
CA LEU A 110 0.31 -9.42 -5.62
C LEU A 110 0.65 -8.32 -4.62
N LEU A 111 -0.13 -8.24 -3.54
CA LEU A 111 0.20 -7.39 -2.39
C LEU A 111 1.61 -7.68 -1.86
N GLU A 112 2.01 -8.95 -1.80
CA GLU A 112 3.35 -9.38 -1.38
C GLU A 112 4.46 -8.86 -2.30
N ASN A 113 4.23 -8.75 -3.62
CA ASN A 113 5.23 -8.20 -4.54
C ASN A 113 5.48 -6.72 -4.25
N MET A 114 4.41 -5.95 -4.04
CA MET A 114 4.52 -4.52 -3.75
C MET A 114 5.03 -4.26 -2.33
N LYS A 115 4.76 -5.17 -1.39
CA LYS A 115 5.41 -5.19 -0.07
C LYS A 115 6.93 -5.38 -0.20
N TRP A 116 7.37 -6.32 -1.02
CA TRP A 116 8.80 -6.53 -1.27
C TRP A 116 9.46 -5.28 -1.85
N VAL A 117 8.82 -4.62 -2.82
CA VAL A 117 9.30 -3.33 -3.38
C VAL A 117 9.42 -2.29 -2.27
N PHE A 118 8.39 -2.15 -1.43
CA PHE A 118 8.43 -1.20 -0.33
C PHE A 118 9.60 -1.48 0.62
N ASP A 119 9.74 -2.72 1.10
CA ASP A 119 10.74 -3.09 2.09
C ASP A 119 12.18 -3.01 1.56
N ASN A 120 12.41 -3.28 0.27
CA ASN A 120 13.76 -3.37 -0.30
C ASN A 120 14.19 -2.12 -1.07
N LYS A 121 13.25 -1.35 -1.63
CA LYS A 121 13.56 -0.23 -2.53
C LYS A 121 13.15 1.13 -1.95
N ILE A 122 12.02 1.19 -1.25
CA ILE A 122 11.51 2.47 -0.70
C ILE A 122 12.03 2.71 0.70
N LYS A 123 11.77 1.76 1.61
CA LYS A 123 12.04 1.88 3.04
C LYS A 123 13.50 2.25 3.36
N PRO A 124 14.53 1.65 2.72
CA PRO A 124 15.92 2.02 2.99
C PRO A 124 16.24 3.49 2.71
N LEU A 125 15.52 4.12 1.78
CA LEU A 125 15.72 5.51 1.38
C LEU A 125 14.91 6.48 2.23
N THR A 126 13.71 6.08 2.66
CA THR A 126 12.73 6.98 3.29
C THR A 126 12.68 6.90 4.82
N GLU A 127 13.02 5.75 5.42
CA GLU A 127 12.80 5.52 6.87
C GLU A 127 13.58 6.50 7.76
N GLN A 128 14.72 7.00 7.29
CA GLN A 128 15.49 8.06 7.96
C GLN A 128 14.71 9.37 8.10
N PHE A 129 13.73 9.63 7.23
CA PHE A 129 12.93 10.85 7.22
C PHE A 129 11.56 10.65 7.88
N ARG A 130 10.86 9.57 7.53
CA ARG A 130 9.51 9.26 8.03
C ARG A 130 9.16 7.77 7.82
N LYS A 131 8.47 7.18 8.80
CA LYS A 131 7.96 5.79 8.75
C LYS A 131 6.56 5.65 8.13
N GLU A 132 5.70 6.65 8.34
CA GLU A 132 4.32 6.65 7.86
C GLU A 132 4.20 7.53 6.61
N LEU A 133 4.11 6.91 5.43
CA LEU A 133 4.24 7.61 4.14
C LEU A 133 2.92 7.74 3.39
N PHE A 134 1.87 7.06 3.82
CA PHE A 134 0.65 6.92 3.02
C PHE A 134 -0.57 7.51 3.71
N LEU A 135 -1.45 8.10 2.92
CA LEU A 135 -2.82 8.50 3.29
C LEU A 135 -3.79 7.62 2.52
N CYS A 136 -4.89 7.19 3.14
CA CYS A 136 -5.85 6.31 2.48
C CYS A 136 -6.62 7.01 1.35
N ASN A 137 -6.77 6.33 0.21
CA ASN A 137 -7.53 6.80 -0.95
C ASN A 137 -9.00 6.33 -0.97
N GLY A 138 -9.47 5.69 0.10
CA GLY A 138 -10.83 5.18 0.18
C GLY A 138 -11.85 6.29 0.48
N GLU A 139 -13.06 6.13 -0.05
CA GLU A 139 -14.16 7.06 0.19
C GLU A 139 -14.44 7.20 1.70
N GLY A 140 -14.64 8.43 2.16
CA GLY A 140 -14.87 8.73 3.58
C GLY A 140 -13.61 8.81 4.45
N CYS A 141 -12.40 8.58 3.91
CA CYS A 141 -11.15 8.80 4.63
C CYS A 141 -10.60 10.23 4.50
N GLU A 142 -11.14 11.03 3.57
CA GLU A 142 -10.72 12.42 3.32
C GLU A 142 -10.94 13.35 4.52
N GLY A 143 -11.98 13.08 5.33
CA GLY A 143 -12.35 13.93 6.47
C GLY A 143 -11.45 13.77 7.71
N ASN A 144 -10.58 12.77 7.76
CA ASN A 144 -9.63 12.56 8.86
C ASN A 144 -8.34 11.91 8.33
N PRO A 145 -7.46 12.67 7.67
CA PRO A 145 -6.27 12.14 7.03
C PRO A 145 -5.28 11.64 8.07
N LYS A 146 -5.25 10.32 8.24
CA LYS A 146 -4.27 9.62 9.08
C LYS A 146 -3.12 9.12 8.21
N TRP A 147 -1.89 9.32 8.67
CA TRP A 147 -0.71 8.73 8.07
C TRP A 147 -0.55 7.27 8.49
N TYR A 148 -0.17 6.43 7.54
CA TYR A 148 0.03 5.00 7.73
C TYR A 148 1.41 4.59 7.19
N GLY A 149 2.03 3.61 7.85
CA GLY A 149 3.07 2.80 7.21
C GLY A 149 2.46 1.89 6.15
N PHE A 150 3.30 1.27 5.31
CA PHE A 150 2.84 0.46 4.17
C PHE A 150 1.85 -0.65 4.57
N GLU A 151 2.21 -1.54 5.49
CA GLU A 151 1.30 -2.61 5.91
C GLU A 151 0.02 -2.07 6.54
N GLY A 152 0.13 -0.99 7.31
CA GLY A 152 -1.01 -0.35 7.97
C GLY A 152 -2.01 0.22 6.96
N ILE A 153 -1.56 0.79 5.84
CA ILE A 153 -2.49 1.30 4.83
C ILE A 153 -3.19 0.16 4.09
N ILE A 154 -2.48 -0.92 3.76
CA ILE A 154 -3.08 -2.08 3.09
C ILE A 154 -4.11 -2.76 4.00
N GLN A 155 -3.80 -2.93 5.29
CA GLN A 155 -4.75 -3.48 6.27
C GLN A 155 -5.97 -2.59 6.45
N HIS A 156 -5.77 -1.26 6.56
CA HIS A 156 -6.87 -0.33 6.67
C HIS A 156 -7.78 -0.39 5.44
N TYR A 157 -7.19 -0.37 4.24
CA TYR A 157 -7.93 -0.42 2.99
C TYR A 157 -8.68 -1.74 2.81
N GLY A 158 -8.02 -2.88 3.05
CA GLY A 158 -8.64 -4.20 3.02
C GLY A 158 -9.73 -4.42 4.08
N ALA A 159 -9.70 -3.67 5.18
CA ALA A 159 -10.73 -3.79 6.22
C ALA A 159 -11.95 -2.87 5.98
N LYS A 160 -11.79 -1.80 5.19
CA LYS A 160 -12.79 -0.72 5.09
C LYS A 160 -13.32 -0.47 3.68
N HIS A 161 -12.52 -0.73 2.66
CA HIS A 161 -12.76 -0.23 1.30
C HIS A 161 -12.83 -1.33 0.25
N THR A 162 -12.36 -2.54 0.56
CA THR A 162 -12.44 -3.66 -0.38
C THR A 162 -12.53 -5.00 0.34
N THR A 163 -13.18 -5.98 -0.29
CA THR A 163 -13.14 -7.39 0.13
C THR A 163 -12.12 -8.21 -0.66
N ALA A 164 -11.54 -7.64 -1.73
CA ALA A 164 -10.62 -8.35 -2.64
C ALA A 164 -9.30 -8.75 -1.97
N PHE A 165 -8.94 -8.14 -0.85
CA PHE A 165 -7.74 -8.49 -0.10
C PHE A 165 -7.95 -9.69 0.83
N SER A 166 -9.19 -10.09 1.08
CA SER A 166 -9.52 -11.06 2.12
C SER A 166 -9.77 -12.46 1.58
N VAL A 167 -9.36 -13.47 2.34
CA VAL A 167 -9.68 -14.89 2.09
C VAL A 167 -10.17 -15.51 3.39
N GLY A 168 -11.43 -15.95 3.41
CA GLY A 168 -12.08 -16.48 4.62
C GLY A 168 -12.12 -15.43 5.74
N ASN A 169 -11.46 -15.73 6.87
CA ASN A 169 -11.39 -14.83 8.03
C ASN A 169 -10.15 -13.93 8.04
N VAL A 170 -9.28 -14.04 7.04
CA VAL A 170 -8.04 -13.25 6.94
C VAL A 170 -8.36 -11.95 6.22
N VAL A 171 -8.11 -10.81 6.88
CA VAL A 171 -8.38 -9.47 6.33
C VAL A 171 -7.49 -9.15 5.11
N VAL A 172 -6.21 -9.56 5.16
CA VAL A 172 -5.26 -9.35 4.05
C VAL A 172 -4.48 -10.63 3.76
N CYS A 173 -4.71 -11.20 2.58
CA CYS A 173 -4.07 -12.41 2.08
C CYS A 173 -2.94 -12.04 1.13
N TRP A 174 -1.75 -11.77 1.67
CA TRP A 174 -0.65 -11.12 0.95
C TRP A 174 -0.17 -11.86 -0.31
N LYS A 175 -0.09 -13.20 -0.27
CA LYS A 175 0.47 -14.03 -1.36
C LYS A 175 -0.58 -14.42 -2.40
N GLU A 176 -1.85 -14.05 -2.19
CA GLU A 176 -2.99 -14.49 -2.99
C GLU A 176 -3.81 -13.31 -3.54
N ALA A 177 -3.85 -12.19 -2.81
CA ALA A 177 -4.58 -11.00 -3.23
C ALA A 177 -3.77 -10.18 -4.24
N ASP A 178 -4.45 -9.78 -5.31
CA ASP A 178 -3.89 -8.92 -6.34
C ASP A 178 -3.69 -7.48 -5.79
N TRP A 179 -2.63 -6.84 -6.25
CA TRP A 179 -2.43 -5.41 -6.10
C TRP A 179 -3.46 -4.68 -6.96
N PRO A 180 -4.26 -3.77 -6.38
CA PRO A 180 -5.39 -3.16 -7.06
C PRO A 180 -4.94 -2.25 -8.21
N GLU A 181 -5.88 -1.97 -9.13
CA GLU A 181 -5.67 -0.98 -10.18
C GLU A 181 -5.56 0.43 -9.62
N GLU A 182 -6.55 0.82 -8.84
CA GLU A 182 -6.54 2.06 -8.08
C GLU A 182 -5.69 1.87 -6.81
N PRO A 183 -4.70 2.74 -6.56
CA PRO A 183 -3.84 2.59 -5.40
C PRO A 183 -4.65 2.74 -4.09
N PRO A 184 -4.35 1.94 -3.05
CA PRO A 184 -5.03 2.02 -1.75
C PRO A 184 -4.65 3.30 -0.97
N PHE A 185 -3.67 4.05 -1.47
CA PHE A 185 -3.17 5.30 -0.94
C PHE A 185 -3.31 6.44 -1.95
N HIS A 186 -3.39 7.67 -1.47
CA HIS A 186 -3.52 8.83 -2.34
C HIS A 186 -2.27 9.00 -3.23
N PRO A 187 -2.45 9.22 -4.55
CA PRO A 187 -1.33 9.43 -5.47
C PRO A 187 -0.61 10.77 -5.24
N ASP A 188 -1.28 11.75 -4.63
CA ASP A 188 -0.70 13.03 -4.23
C ASP A 188 -0.95 13.29 -2.74
N PRO A 189 -0.12 12.70 -1.85
CA PRO A 189 -0.28 12.85 -0.41
C PRO A 189 -0.12 14.30 0.07
N SER A 190 0.58 15.14 -0.69
CA SER A 190 0.71 16.57 -0.39
C SER A 190 -0.62 17.29 -0.58
N LYS A 191 -1.26 17.13 -1.74
CA LYS A 191 -2.59 17.73 -2.02
C LYS A 191 -3.68 17.22 -1.09
N ALA A 192 -3.70 15.92 -0.79
CA ALA A 192 -4.65 15.33 0.15
C ALA A 192 -4.55 16.00 1.54
N ARG A 193 -3.34 16.31 2.00
CA ARG A 193 -3.12 17.05 3.25
C ARG A 193 -3.58 18.51 3.15
N TYR A 194 -3.30 19.21 2.05
CA TYR A 194 -3.68 20.62 1.90
C TYR A 194 -5.20 20.82 1.74
N GLY A 195 -5.90 19.90 1.07
CA GLY A 195 -7.37 19.91 0.98
C GLY A 195 -8.04 19.88 2.35
N PHE A 196 -7.44 19.17 3.31
CA PHE A 196 -7.90 19.17 4.70
C PHE A 196 -7.71 20.52 5.39
N TYR A 197 -6.54 21.16 5.29
CA TYR A 197 -6.28 22.44 5.97
C TYR A 197 -7.10 23.62 5.40
N ASN A 198 -7.41 23.61 4.10
CA ASN A 198 -8.24 24.64 3.46
C ASN A 198 -9.75 24.37 3.53
N GLY A 199 -10.16 23.13 3.87
CA GLY A 199 -11.56 22.73 3.99
C GLY A 199 -12.25 23.08 5.30
N TYR A 200 -11.49 23.52 6.31
CA TYR A 200 -12.06 24.13 7.52
C TYR A 200 -12.18 25.64 7.31
N PRO A 201 -13.38 26.26 7.49
CA PRO A 201 -13.42 27.69 7.70
C PRO A 201 -12.58 27.96 8.94
N SER A 202 -11.53 28.78 8.77
CA SER A 202 -10.78 29.33 9.90
C SER A 202 -11.77 29.92 10.87
N SER A 203 -11.98 29.27 12.02
CA SER A 203 -12.58 29.92 13.20
C SER A 203 -11.55 30.92 13.74
N SER A 204 -11.27 31.95 12.95
CA SER A 204 -10.59 33.15 13.40
C SER A 204 -11.53 33.85 14.36
N MET A 205 -11.21 33.70 15.65
CA MET A 205 -11.57 34.59 16.75
C MET A 205 -12.70 35.58 16.45
N ALA A 206 -13.94 35.21 16.81
CA ALA A 206 -14.97 36.20 17.07
C ALA A 206 -14.56 36.98 18.32
N SER A 207 -13.77 38.04 18.15
CA SER A 207 -13.59 39.07 19.16
C SER A 207 -14.96 39.68 19.43
N GLN A 208 -15.60 39.26 20.52
CA GLN A 208 -16.80 39.91 21.06
C GLN A 208 -16.41 41.34 21.47
N VAL A 209 -16.74 42.30 20.61
CA VAL A 209 -16.84 43.70 20.99
C VAL A 209 -18.17 43.86 21.73
N PRO A 210 -18.22 44.22 23.02
CA PRO A 210 -19.49 44.53 23.66
C PRO A 210 -20.01 45.85 23.08
N ALA A 211 -21.17 45.78 22.43
CA ALA A 211 -21.89 46.95 21.96
C ALA A 211 -22.25 47.85 23.16
N ALA A 212 -21.76 49.09 23.13
CA ALA A 212 -22.12 50.13 24.07
C ALA A 212 -23.63 50.40 24.00
N ASN A 213 -24.31 50.16 25.11
CA ASN A 213 -25.74 50.41 25.27
C ASN A 213 -25.98 51.93 25.27
N ARG A 214 -26.57 52.46 24.20
CA ARG A 214 -26.97 53.88 24.12
C ARG A 214 -28.37 54.00 23.54
N ALA A 215 -29.39 53.86 24.40
CA ALA A 215 -30.74 54.32 24.11
C ALA A 215 -31.57 54.46 25.40
N TYR A 216 -31.66 55.69 25.93
CA TYR A 216 -32.90 56.15 26.55
C TYR A 216 -32.99 57.66 26.36
N ILE A 217 -33.50 58.07 25.19
CA ILE A 217 -34.19 59.35 25.05
C ILE A 217 -35.67 58.97 25.00
N ARG A 218 -36.40 59.27 26.07
CA ARG A 218 -37.86 59.32 26.04
C ARG A 218 -38.26 60.71 26.51
N SER A 219 -38.52 61.57 25.54
CA SER A 219 -39.12 62.88 25.72
C SER A 219 -40.63 62.77 25.87
N SER A 220 -41.19 63.74 26.63
CA SER A 220 -42.54 64.34 26.51
C SER A 220 -43.64 63.72 27.38
N TRP A 221 -44.55 64.44 28.06
CA TRP A 221 -45.05 65.82 28.03
C TRP A 221 -45.65 66.19 29.41
N GLY A 222 -45.91 67.49 29.66
CA GLY A 222 -47.04 67.96 30.48
C GLY A 222 -46.67 68.62 31.80
#